data_AF-A0AAU0K9F8-F1
#
_entry.id   AF-A0AAU0K9F8-F1
#
_cell.length_a   1.000
_cell.length_b   1.000
_cell.length_c   1.000
_cell.angle_alpha   90.00
_cell.angle_beta   90.00
_cell.angle_gamma   90.00
#
_symmetry.space_group_name_H-M   'P 1'
#
loop_
_entity.id
_entity.type
_entity.pdbx_description
1 polymer ?
#
loop_
_entity_poly.entity_id
_entity_poly.type
_entity_poly.pdbx_seq_one_letter_code
_entity_poly.pdbx_strand_id
1 'polypeptide(L)'
;MDKLPRVVYLLQPQTQMETMGYNTLIYGWDGNHILPTFMHPNELLDGCMVSGSFMPTSSKISTYEFAVNPMIKKLYEQHGKTINFLGVVMSTLNVKMDEKVRCAKMAGQICASLGVDAAVVVEEGYGNPDVDYTAMLVELERLGIKTIGLSDECTGRDGASQPLVSMNPATDALVTTGNVSQMYEFPKMEVIGELEALARDGNSGGWEGCIRSDGSFVMENNGMFCANHISGYSKRTCADF
;
A
#
# COMPACT_ATOMS: atom_id res chain seq x y z
N MET A 1 22.05 5.98 -22.55
CA MET A 1 20.96 5.98 -21.55
C MET A 1 19.70 6.71 -22.05
N ASP A 2 19.77 7.55 -23.08
CA ASP A 2 18.68 8.42 -23.58
C ASP A 2 17.49 7.76 -24.28
N LYS A 3 17.27 6.45 -24.14
CA LYS A 3 16.14 5.74 -24.78
C LYS A 3 15.32 4.82 -23.86
N LEU A 4 15.73 4.62 -22.61
CA LEU A 4 14.95 3.80 -21.68
C LEU A 4 13.81 4.63 -21.07
N PRO A 5 12.61 4.05 -20.87
CA PRO A 5 11.50 4.71 -20.20
C PRO A 5 11.91 5.20 -18.82
N ARG A 6 11.58 6.45 -18.50
CA ARG A 6 11.82 7.08 -17.20
C ARG A 6 10.73 6.64 -16.24
N VAL A 7 11.13 5.92 -15.20
CA VAL A 7 10.19 5.29 -14.26
C VAL A 7 10.38 5.85 -12.87
N VAL A 8 9.28 6.14 -12.18
CA VAL A 8 9.27 6.46 -10.74
C VAL A 8 8.51 5.40 -9.96
N TYR A 9 8.84 5.31 -8.68
CA TYR A 9 8.04 4.59 -7.69
C TYR A 9 7.22 5.62 -6.92
N LEU A 10 5.89 5.61 -7.08
CA LEU A 10 5.00 6.48 -6.33
C LEU A 10 4.48 5.71 -5.11
N LEU A 11 4.92 6.11 -3.93
CA LEU A 11 4.61 5.42 -2.67
C LEU A 11 3.64 6.26 -1.84
N GLN A 12 2.53 5.64 -1.43
CA GLN A 12 1.50 6.25 -0.59
C GLN A 12 1.44 5.51 0.76
N PRO A 13 2.27 5.89 1.76
CA PRO A 13 2.24 5.27 3.08
C PRO A 13 1.01 5.70 3.88
N GLN A 14 0.69 4.95 4.94
CA GLN A 14 -0.49 5.21 5.75
C GLN A 14 -0.36 6.52 6.55
N THR A 15 -1.12 7.54 6.13
CA THR A 15 -1.13 8.89 6.73
C THR A 15 -2.54 9.41 7.01
N GLN A 16 -3.53 8.52 7.13
CA GLN A 16 -4.95 8.88 7.20
C GLN A 16 -5.48 9.16 8.60
N MET A 17 -4.65 9.21 9.63
CA MET A 17 -5.11 9.50 10.98
C MET A 17 -5.08 11.02 11.22
N GLU A 18 -6.25 11.61 11.51
CA GLU A 18 -6.32 13.02 11.91
C GLU A 18 -5.63 13.28 13.26
N THR A 19 -5.57 12.25 14.11
CA THR A 19 -4.84 12.31 15.38
C THR A 19 -3.37 12.01 15.17
N MET A 20 -2.51 12.88 15.66
CA MET A 20 -1.05 12.74 15.56
C MET A 20 -0.55 11.50 16.31
N GLY A 21 0.57 10.94 15.83
CA GLY A 21 1.27 9.82 16.48
C GLY A 21 0.82 8.44 16.01
N TYR A 22 -0.17 8.39 15.10
CA TYR A 22 -0.61 7.16 14.46
C TYR A 22 -0.22 7.08 12.99
N ASN A 23 0.27 8.14 12.36
CA ASN A 23 0.66 8.07 10.95
C ASN A 23 2.07 7.56 10.77
N THR A 24 2.38 7.07 9.57
CA THR A 24 3.76 6.81 9.18
C THR A 24 4.58 8.09 9.29
N LEU A 25 5.70 8.00 9.99
CA LEU A 25 6.63 9.11 10.15
C LEU A 25 7.59 9.13 8.96
N ILE A 26 7.82 10.32 8.44
CA ILE A 26 8.74 10.57 7.33
C ILE A 26 9.73 11.61 7.83
N TYR A 27 11.01 11.24 7.91
CA TYR A 27 12.05 12.03 8.59
C TYR A 27 11.67 12.39 10.05
N GLY A 28 10.95 11.49 10.72
CA GLY A 28 10.48 11.69 12.09
C GLY A 28 9.30 12.66 12.23
N TRP A 29 8.79 13.21 11.13
CA TRP A 29 7.60 14.07 11.12
C TRP A 29 6.35 13.27 10.75
N ASP A 30 5.20 13.65 11.32
CA ASP A 30 3.93 12.99 11.03
C ASP A 30 3.57 13.16 9.55
N GLY A 31 3.42 12.04 8.84
CA GLY A 31 3.23 12.01 7.40
C GLY A 31 2.00 12.77 6.91
N ASN A 32 0.95 12.92 7.73
CA ASN A 32 -0.25 13.69 7.35
C ASN A 32 0.05 15.18 7.09
N HIS A 33 1.15 15.70 7.64
CA HIS A 33 1.57 17.10 7.46
C HIS A 33 2.56 17.32 6.31
N ILE A 34 2.89 16.29 5.54
CA ILE A 34 3.84 16.39 4.44
C ILE A 34 3.09 16.49 3.12
N LEU A 35 3.61 17.28 2.19
CA LEU A 35 3.11 17.36 0.82
C LEU A 35 3.88 16.38 -0.06
N PRO A 36 3.32 15.97 -1.22
CA PRO A 36 4.03 15.08 -2.12
C PRO A 36 5.46 15.55 -2.41
N THR A 37 6.42 14.65 -2.24
CA THR A 37 7.86 14.96 -2.23
C THR A 37 8.59 13.98 -3.13
N PHE A 38 9.47 14.49 -3.99
CA PHE A 38 10.42 13.67 -4.73
C PHE A 38 11.63 13.36 -3.87
N MET A 39 11.99 12.09 -3.80
CA MET A 39 13.00 11.55 -2.89
C MET A 39 13.95 10.63 -3.64
N HIS A 40 15.22 10.65 -3.24
CA HIS A 40 16.17 9.63 -3.66
C HIS A 40 15.79 8.28 -3.02
N PRO A 41 15.81 7.14 -3.76
CA PRO A 41 15.35 5.87 -3.20
C PRO A 41 16.16 5.39 -1.98
N ASN A 42 17.46 5.73 -1.90
CA ASN A 42 18.26 5.43 -0.71
C ASN A 42 17.75 6.12 0.55
N GLU A 43 17.01 7.23 0.47
CA GLU A 43 16.42 7.83 1.68
C GLU A 43 15.50 6.83 2.40
N LEU A 44 14.71 6.08 1.63
CA LEU A 44 13.86 5.01 2.16
C LEU A 44 14.69 3.85 2.73
N LEU A 45 15.71 3.41 1.98
CA LEU A 45 16.57 2.28 2.36
C LEU A 45 17.45 2.61 3.58
N ASP A 46 17.80 3.89 3.76
CA ASP A 46 18.57 4.41 4.90
C ASP A 46 17.66 4.75 6.10
N GLY A 47 16.36 4.44 6.03
CA GLY A 47 15.45 4.46 7.16
C GLY A 47 14.78 5.80 7.45
N CYS A 48 14.54 6.64 6.44
CA CYS A 48 13.77 7.88 6.64
C CYS A 48 12.30 7.63 7.04
N MET A 49 11.79 6.40 6.85
CA MET A 49 10.41 6.01 7.13
C MET A 49 10.30 5.20 8.41
N VAL A 50 9.38 5.58 9.31
CA VAL A 50 8.97 4.76 10.45
C VAL A 50 7.48 4.47 10.32
N SER A 51 7.16 3.19 10.18
CA SER A 51 5.79 2.73 9.93
C SER A 51 4.86 3.09 11.09
N GLY A 52 3.77 3.76 10.75
CA GLY A 52 2.69 4.10 11.68
C GLY A 52 1.50 3.15 11.53
N SER A 53 0.40 3.55 12.15
CA SER A 53 -0.97 3.03 12.14
C SER A 53 -1.14 1.56 12.49
N PHE A 54 -2.26 1.28 13.17
CA PHE A 54 -2.65 -0.05 13.63
C PHE A 54 -3.70 -0.70 12.72
N MET A 55 -4.27 0.02 11.74
CA MET A 55 -5.36 -0.47 10.88
C MET A 55 -5.22 0.00 9.43
N PRO A 56 -5.41 -0.89 8.44
CA PRO A 56 -5.50 -2.35 8.56
C PRO A 56 -4.12 -2.99 8.75
N THR A 57 -4.01 -4.07 9.54
CA THR A 57 -2.70 -4.64 9.88
C THR A 57 -2.05 -5.41 8.73
N SER A 58 -2.85 -6.01 7.85
CA SER A 58 -2.36 -6.87 6.77
C SER A 58 -1.77 -6.12 5.59
N SER A 59 -2.34 -4.96 5.29
CA SER A 59 -1.91 -4.05 4.24
C SER A 59 -0.70 -3.20 4.63
N LYS A 60 -0.33 -3.22 5.91
CA LYS A 60 0.73 -2.42 6.49
C LYS A 60 2.08 -2.66 5.82
N ILE A 61 2.83 -1.59 5.59
CA ILE A 61 4.24 -1.66 5.24
C ILE A 61 5.04 -1.41 6.51
N SER A 62 5.69 -2.44 7.05
CA SER A 62 6.47 -2.32 8.30
C SER A 62 7.69 -1.40 8.15
N THR A 63 8.22 -0.89 9.27
CA THR A 63 9.48 -0.11 9.27
C THR A 63 10.62 -0.90 8.65
N TYR A 64 10.67 -2.21 8.92
CA TYR A 64 11.62 -3.10 8.26
C TYR A 64 11.39 -3.11 6.75
N GLU A 65 10.15 -3.34 6.32
CA GLU A 65 9.81 -3.42 4.90
C GLU A 65 10.11 -2.13 4.13
N PHE A 66 9.95 -0.95 4.72
CA PHE A 66 10.43 0.30 4.12
C PHE A 66 11.96 0.30 3.88
N ALA A 67 12.75 -0.07 4.90
CA ALA A 67 14.21 -0.09 4.82
C ALA A 67 14.73 -1.18 3.86
N VAL A 68 13.95 -2.23 3.60
CA VAL A 68 14.31 -3.32 2.68
C VAL A 68 13.43 -3.39 1.43
N ASN A 69 12.72 -2.31 1.09
CA ASN A 69 11.64 -2.27 0.09
C ASN A 69 12.00 -3.03 -1.21
N PRO A 70 11.27 -4.11 -1.56
CA PRO A 70 11.63 -5.00 -2.65
C PRO A 70 11.30 -4.38 -4.02
N MET A 71 10.27 -3.52 -4.13
CA MET A 71 10.04 -2.75 -5.37
C MET A 71 11.23 -1.84 -5.68
N ILE A 72 11.76 -1.09 -4.71
CA ILE A 72 12.94 -0.24 -4.92
C ILE A 72 14.14 -1.08 -5.37
N LYS A 73 14.39 -2.22 -4.71
CA LYS A 73 15.47 -3.14 -5.11
C LYS A 73 15.28 -3.64 -6.54
N LYS A 74 14.04 -4.00 -6.91
CA LYS A 74 13.73 -4.46 -8.27
C LYS A 74 13.91 -3.35 -9.32
N LEU A 75 13.48 -2.14 -9.01
CA LEU A 75 13.66 -0.98 -9.89
C LEU A 75 15.13 -0.64 -10.05
N TYR A 76 15.95 -0.73 -8.99
CA TYR A 76 17.40 -0.61 -9.09
C TYR A 76 18.04 -1.72 -9.93
N GLU A 77 17.61 -2.97 -9.79
CA GLU A 77 18.11 -4.07 -10.63
C GLU A 77 17.85 -3.85 -12.13
N GLN A 78 16.75 -3.19 -12.47
CA GLN A 78 16.31 -2.90 -13.83
C GLN A 78 16.83 -1.56 -14.38
N HIS A 79 17.29 -0.66 -13.49
CA HIS A 79 17.83 0.64 -13.86
C HIS A 79 19.03 0.49 -14.83
N GLY A 80 19.00 1.25 -15.92
CA GLY A 80 20.02 1.22 -16.97
C GLY A 80 19.97 -0.02 -17.88
N LYS A 81 19.04 -0.96 -17.65
CA LYS A 81 18.83 -2.16 -18.48
C LYS A 81 17.54 -2.08 -19.29
N THR A 82 16.41 -1.94 -18.59
CA THR A 82 15.07 -1.91 -19.18
C THR A 82 14.34 -0.61 -18.90
N ILE A 83 14.72 0.10 -17.83
CA ILE A 83 14.15 1.39 -17.42
C ILE A 83 15.25 2.35 -16.95
N ASN A 84 14.94 3.63 -16.93
CA ASN A 84 15.67 4.65 -16.19
C ASN A 84 14.88 4.96 -14.91
N PHE A 85 15.17 4.24 -13.82
CA PHE A 85 14.56 4.54 -12.52
C PHE A 85 15.05 5.91 -12.01
N LEU A 86 14.13 6.87 -11.90
CA LEU A 86 14.44 8.26 -11.55
C LEU A 86 14.46 8.49 -10.04
N GLY A 87 13.57 7.85 -9.30
CA GLY A 87 13.44 8.06 -7.86
C GLY A 87 12.07 7.68 -7.32
N VAL A 88 11.82 8.10 -6.08
CA VAL A 88 10.55 7.87 -5.39
C VAL A 88 9.77 9.18 -5.36
N VAL A 89 8.48 9.14 -5.68
CA VAL A 89 7.54 10.23 -5.38
C VAL A 89 6.70 9.74 -4.22
N MET A 90 6.97 10.25 -3.03
CA MET A 90 6.14 9.96 -1.87
C MET A 90 4.93 10.90 -1.90
N SER A 91 3.73 10.36 -1.71
CA SER A 91 2.49 11.13 -1.57
C SER A 91 1.72 10.68 -0.34
N THR A 92 0.96 11.58 0.28
CA THR A 92 0.13 11.23 1.43
C THR A 92 -1.20 10.62 1.02
N LEU A 93 -1.76 9.81 1.92
CA LEU A 93 -3.14 9.38 1.94
C LEU A 93 -3.92 10.29 2.89
N ASN A 94 -5.03 10.86 2.43
CA ASN A 94 -5.74 11.92 3.17
C ASN A 94 -7.18 11.52 3.52
N VAL A 95 -7.74 12.11 4.57
CA VAL A 95 -9.14 11.87 4.96
C VAL A 95 -10.09 12.71 4.11
N LYS A 96 -9.76 13.99 3.88
CA LYS A 96 -10.68 14.94 3.23
C LYS A 96 -10.47 14.96 1.73
N MET A 97 -11.57 14.99 0.97
CA MET A 97 -11.55 14.91 -0.49
C MET A 97 -10.67 15.99 -1.16
N ASP A 98 -10.75 17.24 -0.71
CA ASP A 98 -9.96 18.34 -1.28
C ASP A 98 -8.44 18.13 -1.09
N GLU A 99 -8.04 17.46 -0.01
CA GLU A 99 -6.65 17.12 0.27
C GLU A 99 -6.17 16.00 -0.66
N LYS A 100 -7.01 14.99 -0.93
CA LYS A 100 -6.74 13.93 -1.92
C LYS A 100 -6.51 14.53 -3.31
N VAL A 101 -7.41 15.41 -3.75
CA VAL A 101 -7.31 16.11 -5.04
C VAL A 101 -6.03 16.94 -5.12
N ARG A 102 -5.71 17.71 -4.07
CA ARG A 102 -4.48 18.51 -4.01
C ARG A 102 -3.24 17.62 -4.13
N CYS A 103 -3.16 16.53 -3.38
CA CYS A 103 -2.01 15.63 -3.41
C CYS A 103 -1.83 14.97 -4.77
N ALA A 104 -2.90 14.48 -5.39
CA ALA A 104 -2.84 13.91 -6.74
C ALA A 104 -2.30 14.92 -7.77
N LYS A 105 -2.81 16.17 -7.77
CA LYS A 105 -2.33 17.23 -8.68
C LYS A 105 -0.87 17.58 -8.45
N MET A 106 -0.44 17.70 -7.20
CA MET A 106 0.96 18.03 -6.87
C MET A 106 1.92 16.91 -7.27
N ALA A 107 1.61 15.66 -6.94
CA ALA A 107 2.42 14.51 -7.34
C ALA A 107 2.47 14.35 -8.87
N GLY A 108 1.34 14.50 -9.56
CA GLY A 108 1.27 14.51 -11.02
C GLY A 108 2.14 15.60 -11.63
N GLN A 109 2.12 16.81 -11.08
CA GLN A 109 2.97 17.91 -11.54
C GLN A 109 4.47 17.62 -11.32
N ILE A 110 4.85 17.00 -10.20
CA ILE A 110 6.23 16.56 -9.95
C ILE A 110 6.65 15.56 -11.04
N CYS A 111 5.85 14.52 -11.29
CA CYS A 111 6.14 13.51 -12.30
C CYS A 111 6.25 14.10 -13.71
N ALA A 112 5.33 14.99 -14.10
CA ALA A 112 5.36 15.66 -15.39
C ALA A 112 6.61 16.55 -15.55
N SER A 113 6.99 17.28 -14.50
CA SER A 113 8.17 18.16 -14.51
C SER A 113 9.49 17.37 -14.62
N LEU A 114 9.53 16.16 -14.06
CA LEU A 114 10.66 15.24 -14.18
C LEU A 114 10.69 14.49 -15.53
N GLY A 115 9.64 14.63 -16.37
CA GLY A 115 9.51 13.92 -17.63
C GLY A 115 9.31 12.41 -17.45
N VAL A 116 8.59 11.99 -16.40
CA VAL A 116 8.29 10.58 -16.13
C VAL A 116 7.48 9.99 -17.29
N ASP A 117 7.90 8.82 -17.77
CA ASP A 117 7.20 8.07 -18.81
C ASP A 117 6.21 7.04 -18.19
N ALA A 118 6.58 6.45 -17.04
CA ALA A 118 5.72 5.52 -16.30
C ALA A 118 5.93 5.57 -14.77
N ALA A 119 4.92 5.17 -14.01
CA ALA A 119 4.95 5.09 -12.55
C ALA A 119 4.41 3.76 -12.05
N VAL A 120 5.14 3.13 -11.12
CA VAL A 120 4.58 2.09 -10.27
C VAL A 120 3.98 2.78 -9.06
N VAL A 121 2.66 2.69 -8.87
CA VAL A 121 1.93 3.34 -7.79
C VAL A 121 1.56 2.31 -6.74
N VAL A 122 1.93 2.56 -5.48
CA VAL A 122 1.69 1.69 -4.34
C VAL A 122 0.94 2.43 -3.26
N GLU A 123 -0.08 1.78 -2.70
CA GLU A 123 -0.86 2.26 -1.56
C GLU A 123 -0.75 1.34 -0.35
N GLU A 124 -0.56 1.93 0.84
CA GLU A 124 -0.72 1.24 2.11
C GLU A 124 -2.14 1.43 2.65
N GLY A 125 -2.87 0.34 2.83
CA GLY A 125 -4.24 0.37 3.35
C GLY A 125 -5.26 -0.10 2.32
N TYR A 126 -6.54 -0.05 2.71
CA TYR A 126 -7.67 -0.20 1.78
C TYR A 126 -8.87 0.61 2.31
N GLY A 127 -9.87 0.87 1.47
CA GLY A 127 -11.09 1.59 1.84
C GLY A 127 -11.06 3.08 1.48
N ASN A 128 -10.91 3.96 2.47
CA ASN A 128 -10.70 5.39 2.19
C ASN A 128 -9.40 5.68 1.40
N PRO A 129 -8.27 4.98 1.63
CA PRO A 129 -7.07 5.04 0.79
C PRO A 129 -7.38 4.89 -0.70
N ASP A 130 -8.19 3.89 -1.08
CA ASP A 130 -8.46 3.55 -2.49
C ASP A 130 -8.88 4.75 -3.36
N VAL A 131 -9.51 5.77 -2.74
CA VAL A 131 -9.86 7.03 -3.39
C VAL A 131 -8.61 7.88 -3.74
N ASP A 132 -7.65 8.02 -2.82
CA ASP A 132 -6.35 8.66 -3.07
C ASP A 132 -5.59 7.90 -4.17
N TYR A 133 -5.47 6.58 -4.04
CA TYR A 133 -4.78 5.72 -5.01
C TYR A 133 -5.40 5.77 -6.41
N THR A 134 -6.72 5.62 -6.52
CA THR A 134 -7.41 5.74 -7.81
C THR A 134 -7.23 7.14 -8.40
N ALA A 135 -7.36 8.20 -7.59
CA ALA A 135 -7.17 9.57 -8.04
C ALA A 135 -5.74 9.81 -8.55
N MET A 136 -4.74 9.20 -7.91
CA MET A 136 -3.34 9.28 -8.33
C MET A 136 -3.13 8.63 -9.69
N LEU A 137 -3.61 7.39 -9.87
CA LEU A 137 -3.51 6.66 -11.14
C LEU A 137 -4.18 7.44 -12.28
N VAL A 138 -5.40 7.93 -12.05
CA VAL A 138 -6.16 8.72 -13.03
C VAL A 138 -5.43 10.01 -13.40
N GLU A 139 -4.85 10.71 -12.41
CA GLU A 139 -4.13 11.95 -12.67
C GLU A 139 -2.87 11.73 -13.51
N LEU A 140 -2.13 10.64 -13.25
CA LEU A 140 -0.94 10.29 -14.02
C LEU A 140 -1.30 9.89 -15.46
N GLU A 141 -2.31 9.05 -15.68
CA GLU A 141 -2.77 8.69 -17.03
C GLU A 141 -3.29 9.92 -17.79
N ARG A 142 -3.99 10.84 -17.12
CA ARG A 142 -4.43 12.13 -17.70
C ARG A 142 -3.25 12.98 -18.19
N LEU A 143 -2.09 12.86 -17.54
CA LEU A 143 -0.84 13.54 -17.93
C LEU A 143 -0.03 12.76 -18.98
N GLY A 144 -0.54 11.62 -19.45
CA GLY A 144 0.14 10.75 -20.41
C GLY A 144 1.23 9.85 -19.81
N ILE A 145 1.26 9.72 -18.48
CA ILE A 145 2.21 8.89 -17.75
C ILE A 145 1.57 7.52 -17.53
N LYS A 146 2.25 6.46 -17.99
CA LYS A 146 1.74 5.09 -17.84
C LYS A 146 1.79 4.61 -16.41
N THR A 147 0.73 3.96 -15.96
CA THR A 147 0.61 3.52 -14.58
C THR A 147 0.56 2.01 -14.45
N ILE A 148 1.20 1.51 -13.40
CA ILE A 148 1.01 0.16 -12.88
C ILE A 148 0.66 0.32 -11.41
N GLY A 149 -0.54 -0.05 -11.04
CA GLY A 149 -1.01 -0.03 -9.67
C GLY A 149 -0.65 -1.32 -8.93
N LEU A 150 -0.25 -1.20 -7.66
CA LEU A 150 0.01 -2.33 -6.78
C LEU A 150 -0.69 -2.08 -5.44
N SER A 151 -1.67 -2.94 -5.13
CA SER A 151 -2.54 -2.85 -3.96
C SER A 151 -2.93 -4.24 -3.48
N ASP A 152 -3.50 -4.38 -2.29
CA ASP A 152 -4.32 -5.53 -1.95
C ASP A 152 -5.78 -5.32 -2.38
N GLU A 153 -6.59 -6.37 -2.21
CA GLU A 153 -8.02 -6.37 -2.51
C GLU A 153 -8.83 -6.63 -1.24
N CYS A 154 -10.02 -6.03 -1.16
CA CYS A 154 -11.01 -6.27 -0.11
C CYS A 154 -12.32 -6.80 -0.71
N THR A 155 -12.37 -8.11 -1.00
CA THR A 155 -13.52 -8.73 -1.71
C THR A 155 -14.62 -9.25 -0.79
N GLY A 156 -14.51 -9.04 0.52
CA GLY A 156 -15.48 -9.55 1.50
C GLY A 156 -15.38 -11.06 1.68
N ARG A 157 -16.05 -11.58 2.71
CA ARG A 157 -15.93 -13.00 3.13
C ARG A 157 -16.43 -14.01 2.10
N ASP A 158 -17.37 -13.60 1.26
CA ASP A 158 -17.91 -14.40 0.16
C ASP A 158 -17.19 -14.17 -1.18
N GLY A 159 -16.22 -13.25 -1.20
CA GLY A 159 -15.46 -12.89 -2.40
C GLY A 159 -16.26 -12.11 -3.45
N ALA A 160 -17.47 -11.64 -3.13
CA ALA A 160 -18.37 -11.00 -4.09
C ALA A 160 -18.33 -9.46 -4.03
N SER A 161 -17.62 -8.88 -3.06
CA SER A 161 -17.51 -7.42 -2.94
C SER A 161 -16.56 -6.85 -3.98
N GLN A 162 -16.80 -5.60 -4.35
CA GLN A 162 -15.89 -4.83 -5.17
C GLN A 162 -14.50 -4.76 -4.50
N PRO A 163 -13.39 -5.10 -5.20
CA PRO A 163 -12.08 -5.29 -4.57
C PRO A 163 -11.45 -3.98 -4.05
N LEU A 164 -11.80 -2.85 -4.65
CA LEU A 164 -11.40 -1.50 -4.24
C LEU A 164 -12.67 -0.66 -4.07
N VAL A 165 -12.71 0.27 -3.12
CA VAL A 165 -13.87 1.17 -2.93
C VAL A 165 -14.05 2.16 -4.08
N SER A 166 -12.96 2.49 -4.78
CA SER A 166 -12.96 3.36 -5.95
C SER A 166 -12.37 2.63 -7.15
N MET A 167 -13.01 2.77 -8.31
CA MET A 167 -12.54 2.20 -9.59
C MET A 167 -12.70 3.25 -10.70
N ASN A 168 -11.83 3.21 -11.70
CA ASN A 168 -11.91 4.07 -12.86
C ASN A 168 -11.45 3.32 -14.12
N PRO A 169 -12.04 3.53 -15.31
CA PRO A 169 -11.56 2.89 -16.54
C PRO A 169 -10.09 3.15 -16.89
N ALA A 170 -9.47 4.20 -16.35
CA ALA A 170 -8.05 4.47 -16.51
C ALA A 170 -7.15 3.56 -15.66
N THR A 171 -7.70 2.85 -14.66
CA THR A 171 -6.95 1.90 -13.81
C THR A 171 -7.04 0.49 -14.41
N ASP A 172 -6.40 0.27 -15.56
CA ASP A 172 -6.48 -0.97 -16.34
C ASP A 172 -5.26 -1.91 -16.16
N ALA A 173 -4.24 -1.46 -15.44
CA ALA A 173 -3.03 -2.23 -15.11
C ALA A 173 -2.82 -2.29 -13.59
N LEU A 174 -3.54 -3.18 -12.92
CA LEU A 174 -3.48 -3.39 -11.47
C LEU A 174 -2.89 -4.77 -11.14
N VAL A 175 -1.98 -4.80 -10.17
CA VAL A 175 -1.39 -6.02 -9.63
C VAL A 175 -1.85 -6.18 -8.20
N THR A 176 -2.51 -7.29 -7.91
CA THR A 176 -2.90 -7.64 -6.54
C THR A 176 -1.74 -8.22 -5.75
N THR A 177 -1.59 -7.75 -4.52
CA THR A 177 -0.60 -8.25 -3.56
C THR A 177 -1.18 -9.19 -2.54
N GLY A 178 -2.50 -9.37 -2.50
CA GLY A 178 -3.21 -10.21 -1.55
C GLY A 178 -4.68 -9.82 -1.42
N ASN A 179 -5.44 -10.63 -0.70
CA ASN A 179 -6.83 -10.35 -0.36
C ASN A 179 -6.96 -10.22 1.15
N VAL A 180 -7.40 -9.07 1.66
CA VAL A 180 -7.58 -8.85 3.11
C VAL A 180 -8.70 -9.72 3.68
N SER A 181 -9.68 -10.11 2.86
CA SER A 181 -10.82 -10.93 3.27
C SER A 181 -10.55 -12.44 3.19
N GLN A 182 -9.33 -12.86 2.82
CA GLN A 182 -8.99 -14.27 2.77
C GLN A 182 -9.11 -14.89 4.17
N MET A 183 -9.95 -15.93 4.28
CA MET A 183 -10.12 -16.69 5.51
C MET A 183 -9.02 -17.73 5.66
N TYR A 184 -8.52 -17.84 6.88
CA TYR A 184 -7.56 -18.87 7.28
C TYR A 184 -8.05 -19.60 8.51
N GLU A 185 -7.90 -20.92 8.50
CA GLU A 185 -8.13 -21.76 9.66
C GLU A 185 -6.82 -22.08 10.36
N PHE A 186 -6.77 -21.83 11.65
CA PHE A 186 -5.61 -22.08 12.48
C PHE A 186 -5.89 -23.21 13.47
N PRO A 187 -4.97 -24.19 13.60
CA PRO A 187 -5.08 -25.18 14.66
C PRO A 187 -4.87 -24.51 16.03
N LYS A 188 -5.12 -25.24 17.12
CA LYS A 188 -4.68 -24.81 18.44
C LYS A 188 -3.16 -24.61 18.44
N MET A 189 -2.70 -23.44 18.88
CA MET A 189 -1.29 -23.07 18.94
C MET A 189 -0.91 -22.60 20.35
N GLU A 190 0.39 -22.48 20.60
CA GLU A 190 0.88 -21.71 21.72
C GLU A 190 0.55 -20.22 21.51
N VAL A 191 -0.05 -19.59 22.51
CA VAL A 191 -0.49 -18.20 22.44
C VAL A 191 0.40 -17.35 23.33
N ILE A 192 1.03 -16.34 22.74
CA ILE A 192 1.73 -15.29 23.47
C ILE A 192 0.73 -14.14 23.65
N GLY A 193 0.17 -13.99 24.85
CA GLY A 193 -0.90 -13.03 25.14
C GLY A 193 -2.25 -13.71 25.40
N GLU A 194 -3.32 -13.17 24.82
CA GLU A 194 -4.70 -13.63 25.05
C GLU A 194 -5.38 -13.93 23.70
N LEU A 195 -5.85 -15.16 23.50
CA LEU A 195 -6.49 -15.56 22.23
C LEU A 195 -7.86 -14.89 22.09
N GLU A 196 -8.57 -14.74 23.20
CA GLU A 196 -9.91 -14.16 23.31
C GLU A 196 -9.96 -12.70 22.81
N ALA A 197 -8.83 -12.00 22.81
CA ALA A 197 -8.69 -10.67 22.22
C ALA A 197 -9.04 -10.67 20.72
N LEU A 198 -8.81 -11.77 19.99
CA LEU A 198 -9.19 -11.89 18.57
C LEU A 198 -10.71 -11.80 18.37
N ALA A 199 -11.51 -12.30 19.31
CA ALA A 199 -12.97 -12.26 19.21
C ALA A 199 -13.58 -11.03 19.89
N ARG A 200 -12.91 -10.48 20.92
CA ARG A 200 -13.41 -9.40 21.78
C ARG A 200 -12.98 -8.01 21.31
N ASP A 201 -11.69 -7.85 21.00
CA ASP A 201 -11.11 -6.56 20.66
C ASP A 201 -11.22 -6.41 19.15
N GLY A 202 -11.70 -5.26 18.66
CA GLY A 202 -12.06 -5.03 17.25
C GLY A 202 -10.90 -5.04 16.25
N ASN A 203 -10.10 -6.11 16.26
CA ASN A 203 -9.12 -6.48 15.25
C ASN A 203 -9.85 -6.75 13.94
N SER A 204 -9.43 -6.13 12.85
CA SER A 204 -10.04 -6.29 11.52
C SER A 204 -10.12 -7.75 11.04
N GLY A 205 -9.29 -8.65 11.59
CA GLY A 205 -9.30 -10.07 11.22
C GLY A 205 -10.25 -10.97 12.01
N GLY A 206 -10.80 -10.50 13.13
CA GLY A 206 -11.52 -11.33 14.11
C GLY A 206 -12.95 -10.90 14.35
N TRP A 207 -13.75 -11.79 14.94
CA TRP A 207 -15.16 -11.52 15.29
C TRP A 207 -15.64 -12.46 16.41
N GLU A 208 -16.78 -12.14 17.01
CA GLU A 208 -17.41 -13.02 18.00
C GLU A 208 -17.70 -14.42 17.40
N GLY A 209 -17.18 -15.48 18.03
CA GLY A 209 -17.33 -16.85 17.55
C GLY A 209 -16.27 -17.33 16.55
N CYS A 210 -15.25 -16.52 16.26
CA CYS A 210 -14.12 -16.94 15.43
C CYS A 210 -13.19 -17.96 16.13
N ILE A 211 -13.26 -18.06 17.46
CA ILE A 211 -12.49 -19.02 18.29
C ILE A 211 -13.40 -20.19 18.65
N ARG A 212 -12.94 -21.42 18.38
CA ARG A 212 -13.64 -22.66 18.70
C ARG A 212 -13.29 -23.12 20.11
N SER A 213 -14.18 -23.91 20.72
CA SER A 213 -14.01 -24.45 22.08
C SER A 213 -12.78 -25.35 22.27
N ASP A 214 -12.22 -25.89 21.18
CA ASP A 214 -11.00 -26.70 21.21
C ASP A 214 -9.70 -25.87 21.14
N GLY A 215 -9.82 -24.53 21.03
CA GLY A 215 -8.71 -23.60 20.91
C GLY A 215 -8.20 -23.38 19.48
N SER A 216 -8.79 -24.02 18.47
CA SER A 216 -8.62 -23.63 17.07
C SER A 216 -9.42 -22.37 16.75
N PHE A 217 -9.08 -21.65 15.68
CA PHE A 217 -9.79 -20.43 15.32
C PHE A 217 -9.76 -20.18 13.81
N VAL A 218 -10.64 -19.28 13.36
CA VAL A 218 -10.66 -18.76 12.00
C VAL A 218 -10.33 -17.27 12.07
N MET A 219 -9.56 -16.77 11.12
CA MET A 219 -9.19 -15.35 11.07
C MET A 219 -9.12 -14.89 9.61
N GLU A 220 -9.62 -13.68 9.34
CA GLU A 220 -9.40 -13.00 8.06
C GLU A 220 -7.97 -12.46 7.97
N ASN A 221 -7.41 -12.44 6.76
CA ASN A 221 -6.04 -12.00 6.49
C ASN A 221 -5.74 -10.59 7.04
N ASN A 222 -6.66 -9.64 6.87
CA ASN A 222 -7.23 -8.93 8.02
C ASN A 222 -6.31 -8.53 9.19
N GLY A 223 -6.21 -9.51 10.09
CA GLY A 223 -5.51 -9.43 11.37
C GLY A 223 -4.09 -10.00 11.36
N MET A 224 -3.57 -10.42 10.20
CA MET A 224 -2.20 -10.86 10.04
C MET A 224 -1.30 -9.69 9.67
N PHE A 225 -0.42 -9.30 10.59
CA PHE A 225 0.49 -8.19 10.41
C PHE A 225 1.34 -8.32 9.12
N CYS A 226 1.25 -7.31 8.25
CA CYS A 226 1.99 -7.17 6.99
C CYS A 226 1.81 -8.32 5.98
N ALA A 227 0.78 -9.15 6.09
CA ALA A 227 0.63 -10.36 5.28
C ALA A 227 0.44 -10.10 3.77
N ASN A 228 -0.04 -8.93 3.38
CA ASN A 228 -0.21 -8.60 1.96
C ASN A 228 1.09 -8.17 1.29
N HIS A 229 2.07 -7.68 2.07
CA HIS A 229 3.35 -7.26 1.54
C HIS A 229 3.22 -6.33 0.31
N ILE A 230 2.47 -5.24 0.48
CA ILE A 230 2.06 -4.35 -0.61
C ILE A 230 3.29 -3.73 -1.32
N SER A 231 4.46 -3.70 -0.67
CA SER A 231 5.70 -3.30 -1.34
C SER A 231 6.27 -4.33 -2.32
N GLY A 232 5.67 -5.51 -2.50
CA GLY A 232 6.04 -6.49 -3.53
C GLY A 232 6.89 -7.69 -3.06
N TYR A 233 6.87 -8.07 -1.79
CA TYR A 233 7.61 -9.25 -1.29
C TYR A 233 7.02 -10.60 -1.73
N SER A 234 5.76 -10.61 -2.15
CA SER A 234 5.00 -11.81 -2.48
C SER A 234 5.40 -12.40 -3.84
N LYS A 235 5.73 -13.70 -3.90
CA LYS A 235 5.75 -14.45 -5.17
C LYS A 235 4.32 -14.75 -5.58
N ARG A 236 3.76 -13.97 -6.49
CA ARG A 236 2.40 -14.17 -7.00
C ARG A 236 2.42 -14.91 -8.34
N THR A 237 1.43 -15.77 -8.56
CA THR A 237 1.14 -16.42 -9.84
C THR A 237 0.01 -15.65 -10.50
N CYS A 238 0.18 -15.24 -11.75
CA CYS A 238 -0.93 -14.73 -12.55
C CYS A 238 -1.80 -15.91 -12.98
N ALA A 239 -3.11 -15.80 -12.81
CA ALA A 239 -4.08 -16.74 -13.35
C ALA A 239 -5.03 -15.94 -14.25
N ASP A 240 -5.13 -16.36 -15.51
CA ASP A 240 -6.14 -15.83 -16.42
C ASP A 240 -7.47 -16.53 -16.07
N PHE A 241 -8.52 -15.75 -15.83
CA PHE A 241 -9.89 -16.23 -15.59
C PHE A 241 -10.82 -15.72 -16.68
#